data_AF-R5MRD8-F1
#
_entry.id   AF-R5MRD8-F1
#
_cell.length_a   1.000
_cell.length_b   1.000
_cell.length_c   1.000
_cell.angle_alpha   90.00
_cell.angle_beta   90.00
_cell.angle_gamma   90.00
#
_symmetry.space_group_name_H-M   'P 1'
#
loop_
_entity.id
_entity.type
_entity.pdbx_description
1 polymer ?
#
loop_
_entity_poly.entity_id
_entity_poly.type
_entity_poly.pdbx_seq_one_letter_code
_entity_poly.pdbx_strand_id
1 'polypeptide(L)'
;MTTLKTSSYIRTAGGILSLLFSLAACNDDTVYHTYQNLSENGWPKQDTLEYTLPSQLTRHHYSLEIGLRHTENYPYQDIWLEVLYPLTPDKRPDTLHLKLADKWGNWKGKGTSGNLYQFTFTANEPIYLSTADSMLQIVHIMRDKSLKGISDVGMRLSTFTGSVNTQKDKQ
;
A
#
# COMPACT_ATOMS: atom_id res chain seq x y z
N MET A 1 -23.25 58.59 52.38
CA MET A 1 -21.91 58.18 51.91
C MET A 1 -21.82 56.67 52.07
N THR A 2 -22.12 55.92 51.01
CA THR A 2 -22.06 54.45 50.98
C THR A 2 -21.27 54.06 49.74
N THR A 3 -20.00 53.72 49.93
CA THR A 3 -19.12 53.19 48.89
C THR A 3 -19.18 51.66 48.94
N LEU A 4 -19.79 51.06 47.92
CA LEU A 4 -19.76 49.61 47.70
C LEU A 4 -18.34 49.22 47.24
N LYS A 5 -17.64 48.49 48.11
CA LYS A 5 -16.32 47.91 47.84
C LYS A 5 -16.51 46.64 47.02
N THR A 6 -16.08 46.68 45.75
CA THR A 6 -15.95 45.51 44.89
C THR A 6 -14.87 44.59 45.46
N SER A 7 -15.18 43.32 45.70
CA SER A 7 -14.16 42.29 45.98
C SER A 7 -14.47 41.03 45.18
N SER A 8 -13.57 40.78 44.25
CA SER A 8 -13.36 39.61 43.42
C SER A 8 -13.35 38.29 44.18
N TYR A 9 -14.27 37.38 43.82
CA TYR A 9 -14.16 35.95 44.11
C TYR A 9 -14.91 35.13 43.06
N ILE A 10 -14.25 34.72 41.97
CA ILE A 10 -14.64 33.50 41.26
C ILE A 10 -13.35 32.74 40.93
N ARG A 11 -12.90 31.93 41.88
CA ARG A 11 -12.00 30.79 41.67
C ARG A 11 -12.85 29.52 41.84
N THR A 12 -13.37 29.01 40.74
CA THR A 12 -13.75 27.60 40.54
C THR A 12 -13.72 27.39 39.02
N ALA A 13 -12.58 26.96 38.49
CA ALA A 13 -12.21 25.55 38.37
C ALA A 13 -12.93 24.88 37.19
N GLY A 14 -12.21 24.81 36.07
CA GLY A 14 -12.10 23.63 35.23
C GLY A 14 -13.39 23.03 34.66
N GLY A 15 -13.53 23.12 33.35
CA GLY A 15 -14.30 22.16 32.59
C GLY A 15 -15.37 22.80 31.72
N ILE A 16 -14.96 23.34 30.57
CA ILE A 16 -15.61 23.20 29.25
C ILE A 16 -14.53 23.63 28.26
N LEU A 17 -13.44 22.86 28.24
CA LEU A 17 -12.56 22.76 27.07
C LEU A 17 -12.12 21.30 26.99
N SER A 18 -13.11 20.40 27.08
CA SER A 18 -12.93 18.99 26.73
C SER A 18 -12.85 18.92 25.22
N LEU A 19 -11.64 19.25 24.77
CA LEU A 19 -11.03 18.97 23.50
C LEU A 19 -11.24 17.48 23.19
N LEU A 20 -12.41 17.14 22.61
CA LEU A 20 -12.67 15.84 22.00
C LEU A 20 -11.86 15.78 20.70
N PHE A 21 -10.54 15.61 20.83
CA PHE A 21 -9.75 14.95 19.81
C PHE A 21 -10.16 13.48 19.85
N SER A 22 -11.27 13.14 19.20
CA SER A 22 -11.47 11.78 18.74
C SER A 22 -10.37 11.53 17.71
N LEU A 23 -9.26 10.94 18.15
CA LEU A 23 -8.37 10.22 17.25
C LEU A 23 -9.26 9.15 16.62
N ALA A 24 -9.72 9.40 15.40
CA ALA A 24 -10.13 8.33 14.53
C ALA A 24 -8.90 7.43 14.42
N ALA A 25 -8.89 6.34 15.19
CA ALA A 25 -7.97 5.25 14.96
C ALA A 25 -8.27 4.82 13.53
N CYS A 26 -7.42 5.24 12.59
CA CYS A 26 -7.47 4.75 11.23
C CYS A 26 -7.26 3.25 11.40
N ASN A 27 -8.31 2.47 11.17
CA ASN A 27 -8.30 1.02 11.29
C ASN A 27 -7.55 0.49 10.05
N ASP A 28 -6.25 0.80 10.00
CA ASP A 28 -5.36 0.42 8.92
C ASP A 28 -4.70 -0.88 9.34
N ASP A 29 -5.13 -1.97 8.70
CA ASP A 29 -4.61 -3.32 8.89
C ASP A 29 -3.27 -3.56 8.17
N THR A 30 -2.66 -2.49 7.65
CA THR A 30 -1.32 -2.46 7.10
C THR A 30 -0.28 -2.86 8.13
N VAL A 31 0.51 -3.88 7.80
CA VAL A 31 1.65 -4.33 8.59
C VAL A 31 2.99 -4.05 7.91
N TYR A 32 2.96 -3.77 6.60
CA TYR A 32 4.12 -3.38 5.81
C TYR A 32 3.68 -2.48 4.66
N HIS A 33 4.41 -1.40 4.41
CA HIS A 33 4.16 -0.54 3.26
C HIS A 33 5.44 0.19 2.88
N THR A 34 5.94 -0.04 1.67
CA THR A 34 7.18 0.58 1.20
C THR A 34 7.11 0.80 -0.31
N TYR A 35 7.60 1.97 -0.75
CA TYR A 35 7.82 2.28 -2.16
C TYR A 35 9.31 2.33 -2.45
N GLN A 36 9.66 1.91 -3.66
CA GLN A 36 10.98 2.12 -4.25
C GLN A 36 10.84 3.01 -5.47
N ASN A 37 11.70 4.01 -5.52
CA ASN A 37 11.77 4.94 -6.64
C ASN A 37 12.64 4.33 -7.73
N LEU A 38 12.22 4.52 -8.98
CA LEU A 38 12.92 4.06 -10.17
C LEU A 38 13.66 5.20 -10.86
N SER A 39 14.66 4.84 -11.66
CA SER A 39 15.42 5.82 -12.43
C SER A 39 14.53 6.51 -13.48
N GLU A 40 14.74 7.81 -13.69
CA GLU A 40 14.12 8.56 -14.78
C GLU A 40 14.47 8.00 -16.17
N ASN A 41 15.59 7.29 -16.30
CA ASN A 41 16.01 6.62 -17.54
C ASN A 41 15.16 5.38 -17.86
N GLY A 42 14.24 5.01 -16.98
CA GLY A 42 13.39 3.83 -17.07
C GLY A 42 13.85 2.70 -16.16
N TRP A 43 12.96 1.72 -15.98
CA TRP A 43 13.17 0.51 -15.19
C TRP A 43 13.68 -0.62 -16.09
N PRO A 44 14.96 -1.03 -15.99
CA PRO A 44 15.51 -2.11 -16.81
C PRO A 44 14.88 -3.48 -16.48
N LYS A 45 14.78 -4.36 -17.47
CA LYS A 45 14.19 -5.70 -17.30
C LYS A 45 14.93 -6.59 -16.30
N GLN A 46 16.24 -6.41 -16.22
CA GLN A 46 17.12 -7.13 -15.31
C GLN A 46 17.18 -6.50 -13.91
N ASP A 47 16.55 -5.33 -13.71
CA ASP A 47 16.54 -4.63 -12.43
C ASP A 47 15.42 -5.20 -11.54
N THR A 48 15.79 -5.55 -10.31
CA THR A 48 14.93 -6.25 -9.36
C THR A 48 14.74 -5.39 -8.13
N LEU A 49 13.48 -5.10 -7.81
CA LEU A 49 13.14 -4.30 -6.64
C LEU A 49 13.03 -5.20 -5.41
N GLU A 50 13.87 -4.95 -4.40
CA GLU A 50 13.99 -5.82 -3.22
C GLU A 50 13.29 -5.21 -2.00
N TYR A 51 12.31 -5.91 -1.44
CA TYR A 51 11.51 -5.49 -0.30
C TYR A 51 11.86 -6.34 0.91
N THR A 52 12.75 -5.82 1.76
CA THR A 52 13.10 -6.47 3.04
C THR A 52 11.93 -6.41 4.00
N LEU A 53 11.51 -7.57 4.48
CA LEU A 53 10.39 -7.73 5.38
C LEU A 53 10.86 -7.77 6.84
N PRO A 54 10.17 -7.09 7.76
CA PRO A 54 10.41 -7.24 9.19
C PRO A 54 10.21 -8.69 9.66
N SER A 55 11.03 -9.14 10.61
CA SER A 55 11.04 -10.53 11.09
C SER A 55 9.73 -10.98 11.75
N GLN A 56 8.91 -10.02 12.22
CA GLN A 56 7.57 -10.31 12.74
C GLN A 56 6.57 -10.78 11.67
N LEU A 57 6.85 -10.59 10.38
CA LEU A 57 5.93 -10.91 9.28
C LEU A 57 6.08 -12.33 8.75
N THR A 58 6.18 -13.31 9.64
CA THR A 58 6.38 -14.72 9.25
C THR A 58 5.25 -15.61 9.76
N ARG A 59 5.04 -16.76 9.11
CA ARG A 59 4.05 -17.81 9.46
C ARG A 59 2.58 -17.38 9.36
N HIS A 60 2.27 -16.44 8.48
CA HIS A 60 0.90 -15.93 8.30
C HIS A 60 0.57 -15.65 6.83
N HIS A 61 -0.72 -15.59 6.56
CA HIS A 61 -1.27 -15.12 5.29
C HIS A 61 -1.47 -13.60 5.33
N TYR A 62 -1.13 -12.93 4.23
CA TYR A 62 -1.28 -11.49 4.08
C TYR A 62 -1.99 -11.16 2.78
N SER A 63 -2.81 -10.11 2.82
CA SER A 63 -3.31 -9.46 1.62
C SER A 63 -2.18 -8.65 1.01
N LEU A 64 -1.81 -8.95 -0.23
CA LEU A 64 -0.77 -8.25 -0.98
C LEU A 64 -1.40 -7.19 -1.88
N GLU A 65 -0.95 -5.94 -1.74
CA GLU A 65 -1.25 -4.86 -2.67
C GLU A 65 0.04 -4.33 -3.30
N ILE A 66 0.03 -4.21 -4.64
CA ILE A 66 1.06 -3.54 -5.41
C ILE A 66 0.59 -2.13 -5.74
N GLY A 67 1.36 -1.14 -5.30
CA GLY A 67 1.22 0.25 -5.71
C GLY A 67 2.09 0.53 -6.93
N LEU A 68 1.60 1.28 -7.89
CA LEU A 68 2.37 1.73 -9.04
C LEU A 68 2.14 3.22 -9.24
N ARG A 69 3.23 3.98 -9.39
CA ARG A 69 3.19 5.36 -9.84
C ARG A 69 3.84 5.48 -11.20
N HIS A 70 3.15 6.15 -12.11
CA HIS A 70 3.62 6.33 -13.47
C HIS A 70 3.24 7.71 -14.02
N THR A 71 3.95 8.14 -15.05
CA THR A 71 3.66 9.37 -15.79
C THR A 71 3.00 9.05 -17.12
N GLU A 72 2.62 10.09 -17.86
CA GLU A 72 2.10 9.98 -19.23
C GLU A 72 3.12 9.41 -20.23
N ASN A 73 4.41 9.37 -19.85
CA ASN A 73 5.45 8.76 -20.67
C ASN A 73 5.40 7.23 -20.69
N TYR A 74 4.59 6.60 -19.83
CA TYR A 74 4.37 5.16 -19.87
C TYR A 74 3.49 4.81 -21.07
N PRO A 75 3.96 3.98 -22.03
CA PRO A 75 3.30 3.86 -23.34
C PRO A 75 2.23 2.76 -23.41
N TYR A 76 1.97 2.02 -22.33
CA TYR A 76 1.08 0.85 -22.34
C TYR A 76 -0.15 1.03 -21.45
N GLN A 77 -1.22 0.29 -21.77
CA GLN A 77 -2.43 0.26 -20.95
C GLN A 77 -2.29 -0.65 -19.72
N ASP A 78 -1.33 -1.55 -19.73
CA ASP A 78 -1.12 -2.55 -18.71
C ASP A 78 0.36 -2.86 -18.47
N ILE A 79 0.65 -3.36 -17.28
CA ILE A 79 1.97 -3.86 -16.89
C ILE A 79 1.83 -5.27 -16.32
N TRP A 80 2.78 -6.12 -16.66
CA TRP A 80 2.92 -7.46 -16.12
C TRP A 80 4.12 -7.51 -15.18
N LEU A 81 3.87 -7.97 -13.96
CA LEU A 81 4.86 -8.07 -12.89
C LEU A 81 4.95 -9.51 -12.38
N GLU A 82 6.09 -9.86 -11.82
CA GLU A 82 6.25 -11.05 -11.00
C GLU A 82 6.71 -10.68 -9.60
N VAL A 83 6.10 -11.30 -8.60
CA VAL A 83 6.55 -11.28 -7.22
C VAL A 83 7.34 -12.56 -6.95
N LEU A 84 8.61 -12.41 -6.61
CA LEU A 84 9.55 -13.52 -6.40
C LEU A 84 9.80 -13.74 -4.90
N TYR A 85 10.10 -14.98 -4.57
CA TYR A 85 10.41 -15.46 -3.22
C TYR A 85 11.85 -15.99 -3.18
N PRO A 86 12.86 -15.11 -3.21
CA PRO A 86 14.27 -15.52 -3.43
C PRO A 86 14.84 -16.43 -2.34
N LEU A 87 14.23 -16.43 -1.14
CA LEU A 87 14.65 -17.23 0.01
C LEU A 87 13.84 -18.52 0.18
N THR A 88 12.86 -18.77 -0.70
CA THR A 88 12.06 -20.00 -0.74
C THR A 88 12.07 -20.57 -2.16
N PRO A 89 13.14 -21.29 -2.56
CA PRO A 89 13.40 -21.67 -3.96
C PRO A 89 12.30 -22.50 -4.63
N ASP A 90 11.58 -23.33 -3.87
CA ASP A 90 10.50 -24.17 -4.40
C ASP A 90 9.19 -23.41 -4.60
N LYS A 91 9.12 -22.15 -4.14
CA LYS A 91 7.92 -21.33 -4.24
C LYS A 91 7.88 -20.64 -5.61
N ARG A 92 6.81 -20.92 -6.35
CA ARG A 92 6.57 -20.30 -7.66
C ARG A 92 6.32 -18.79 -7.52
N PRO A 93 6.84 -17.97 -8.45
CA PRO A 93 6.47 -16.56 -8.55
C PRO A 93 4.97 -16.34 -8.74
N ASP A 94 4.46 -15.25 -8.18
CA ASP A 94 3.11 -14.77 -8.44
C ASP A 94 3.13 -13.78 -9.61
N THR A 95 2.43 -14.10 -10.70
CA THR A 95 2.33 -13.24 -11.88
C THR A 95 1.11 -12.32 -11.75
N LEU A 96 1.32 -11.00 -11.84
CA LEU A 96 0.30 -9.99 -11.67
C LEU A 96 0.08 -9.21 -12.98
N HIS A 97 -1.19 -9.02 -13.36
CA HIS A 97 -1.60 -8.23 -14.53
C HIS A 97 -2.33 -6.96 -14.10
N LEU A 98 -1.64 -5.83 -14.18
CA LEU A 98 -2.17 -4.53 -13.74
C LEU A 98 -2.63 -3.73 -14.96
N LYS A 99 -3.94 -3.51 -15.09
CA LYS A 99 -4.53 -2.72 -16.18
C LYS A 99 -4.62 -1.24 -15.79
N LEU A 100 -3.52 -0.52 -16.01
CA LEU A 100 -3.33 0.89 -15.65
C LEU A 100 -4.23 1.86 -16.40
N ALA A 101 -4.69 1.51 -17.61
CA ALA A 101 -5.65 2.32 -18.36
C ALA A 101 -6.90 1.49 -18.73
N ASP A 102 -7.95 2.20 -19.13
CA ASP A 102 -9.08 1.58 -19.82
C ASP A 102 -8.81 1.39 -21.33
N LYS A 103 -9.77 0.80 -22.05
CA LYS A 103 -9.65 0.51 -23.49
C LYS A 103 -9.52 1.77 -24.36
N TRP A 104 -9.91 2.93 -23.84
CA TRP A 104 -9.83 4.22 -24.52
C TRP A 104 -8.54 4.97 -24.18
N GLY A 105 -7.69 4.41 -23.31
CA GLY A 105 -6.43 5.01 -22.88
C GLY A 105 -6.56 5.97 -21.70
N ASN A 106 -7.72 6.03 -21.03
CA ASN A 106 -7.83 6.84 -19.82
C ASN A 106 -7.14 6.12 -18.65
N TRP A 107 -6.21 6.81 -18.00
CA TRP A 107 -5.49 6.30 -16.85
C TRP A 107 -6.43 6.02 -15.67
N LYS A 108 -6.28 4.84 -15.07
CA LYS A 108 -6.95 4.44 -13.84
C LYS A 108 -6.07 4.84 -12.66
N GLY A 109 -6.71 5.35 -11.61
CA GLY A 109 -6.02 5.80 -10.42
C GLY A 109 -6.25 7.28 -10.15
N LYS A 110 -5.67 7.77 -9.05
CA LYS A 110 -5.77 9.19 -8.68
C LYS A 110 -4.61 9.93 -9.36
N GLY A 111 -4.95 10.85 -10.25
CA GLY A 111 -3.99 11.83 -10.75
C GLY A 111 -3.55 12.72 -9.60
N THR A 112 -2.25 12.80 -9.36
CA THR A 112 -1.64 13.82 -8.51
C THR A 112 -1.23 15.00 -9.39
N SER A 113 -1.08 16.19 -8.80
CA SER A 113 -0.60 17.36 -9.53
C SER A 113 0.72 17.05 -10.24
N GLY A 114 0.81 17.33 -11.54
CA GLY A 114 2.06 17.18 -12.31
C GLY A 114 2.19 15.89 -13.13
N ASN A 115 1.12 15.44 -13.78
CA ASN A 115 1.13 14.30 -14.73
C ASN A 115 1.61 12.97 -14.14
N LEU A 116 1.41 12.79 -12.83
CA LEU A 116 1.76 11.59 -12.09
C LEU A 116 0.50 10.87 -11.61
N TYR A 117 0.34 9.61 -12.01
CA TYR A 117 -0.82 8.78 -11.74
C TYR A 117 -0.45 7.70 -10.71
N GLN A 118 -1.28 7.54 -9.69
CA GLN A 118 -1.13 6.46 -8.71
C GLN A 118 -2.23 5.43 -8.88
N PHE A 119 -1.81 4.19 -9.14
CA PHE A 119 -2.66 3.00 -9.27
C PHE A 119 -2.31 1.99 -8.17
N THR A 120 -3.31 1.27 -7.65
CA THR A 120 -3.09 0.16 -6.72
C THR A 120 -3.82 -1.08 -7.22
N PHE A 121 -3.20 -2.24 -6.98
CA PHE A 121 -3.72 -3.55 -7.33
C PHE A 121 -3.60 -4.49 -6.14
N THR A 122 -4.72 -4.98 -5.64
CA THR A 122 -4.75 -6.03 -4.61
C THR A 122 -4.74 -7.40 -5.30
N ALA A 123 -3.81 -8.27 -4.91
CA ALA A 123 -3.79 -9.64 -5.36
C ALA A 123 -5.06 -10.37 -4.91
N ASN A 124 -5.60 -11.24 -5.77
CA ASN A 124 -6.85 -11.95 -5.48
C ASN A 124 -6.69 -12.96 -4.34
N GLU A 125 -5.53 -13.61 -4.28
CA GLU A 125 -5.21 -14.63 -3.28
C GLU A 125 -4.21 -14.07 -2.27
N PRO A 126 -4.34 -14.41 -0.98
CA PRO A 126 -3.39 -14.01 0.02
C PRO A 126 -2.05 -14.73 -0.18
N ILE A 127 -0.96 -14.02 0.07
CA ILE A 127 0.38 -14.62 0.08
C ILE A 127 0.67 -15.22 1.45
N TYR A 128 1.28 -16.41 1.47
CA TYR A 128 1.82 -16.99 2.70
C TYR A 128 3.30 -16.64 2.84
N LEU A 129 3.70 -16.03 3.95
CA LEU A 129 5.10 -15.76 4.27
C LEU A 129 5.62 -16.81 5.26
N SER A 130 6.62 -17.58 4.84
CA SER A 130 7.32 -18.54 5.68
C SER A 130 8.31 -17.85 6.64
N THR A 131 8.96 -18.62 7.50
CA THR A 131 10.05 -18.09 8.36
C THR A 131 11.29 -17.68 7.58
N ALA A 132 11.47 -18.22 6.37
CA ALA A 132 12.62 -17.88 5.52
C ALA A 132 12.36 -16.62 4.68
N ASP A 133 11.10 -16.21 4.51
CA ASP A 133 10.71 -15.08 3.66
C ASP A 133 10.95 -13.73 4.34
N SER A 134 12.22 -13.36 4.54
CA SER A 134 12.62 -12.03 4.99
C SER A 134 12.75 -11.01 3.85
N MET A 135 12.50 -11.43 2.61
CA MET A 135 12.62 -10.60 1.42
C MET A 135 11.64 -11.06 0.35
N LEU A 136 10.97 -10.10 -0.28
CA LEU A 136 10.24 -10.29 -1.52
C LEU A 136 10.90 -9.45 -2.61
N GLN A 137 10.76 -9.88 -3.85
CA GLN A 137 11.28 -9.17 -5.00
C GLN A 137 10.16 -8.89 -6.00
N ILE A 138 10.22 -7.74 -6.69
CA ILE A 138 9.34 -7.43 -7.81
C ILE A 138 10.19 -7.17 -9.04
N VAL A 139 9.81 -7.82 -10.15
CA VAL A 139 10.36 -7.59 -11.48
C VAL A 139 9.22 -7.33 -12.47
N HIS A 140 9.51 -6.63 -13.57
CA HIS A 140 8.59 -6.57 -14.70
C HIS A 140 8.90 -7.67 -15.72
N ILE A 141 7.86 -8.27 -16.29
CA ILE A 141 8.00 -9.30 -17.33
C ILE A 141 7.58 -8.79 -18.73
N MET A 142 7.53 -7.47 -18.90
CA MET A 142 7.29 -6.82 -20.18
C MET A 142 8.37 -7.17 -21.24
N ARG A 143 8.03 -6.95 -22.52
CA ARG A 143 8.94 -7.25 -23.66
C ARG A 143 10.11 -6.29 -23.76
N ASP A 144 9.92 -5.04 -23.37
CA ASP A 144 10.94 -4.01 -23.47
C ASP A 144 12.14 -4.30 -22.58
N LYS A 145 13.31 -3.83 -23.02
CA LYS A 145 14.55 -3.90 -22.23
C LYS A 145 14.55 -2.95 -21.03
N SER A 146 13.80 -1.85 -21.14
CA SER A 146 13.62 -0.88 -20.06
C SER A 146 12.27 -0.18 -20.23
N LEU A 147 11.48 -0.14 -19.16
CA LEU A 147 10.18 0.53 -19.11
C LEU A 147 10.33 1.99 -18.70
N LYS A 148 9.97 2.90 -19.60
CA LYS A 148 9.95 4.34 -19.30
C LYS A 148 8.66 4.74 -18.61
N GLY A 149 8.71 5.81 -17.83
CA GLY A 149 7.52 6.44 -17.27
C GLY A 149 6.96 5.77 -16.01
N ILE A 150 7.54 4.67 -15.51
CA ILE A 150 7.27 4.19 -14.15
C ILE A 150 8.18 4.96 -13.19
N SER A 151 7.60 5.63 -12.20
CA SER A 151 8.35 6.40 -11.20
C SER A 151 8.60 5.59 -9.93
N ASP A 152 7.60 4.85 -9.45
CA ASP A 152 7.68 4.13 -8.19
C ASP A 152 6.89 2.83 -8.23
N VAL A 153 7.40 1.82 -7.54
CA VAL A 153 6.68 0.57 -7.28
C VAL A 153 6.60 0.36 -5.77
N GLY A 154 5.39 0.17 -5.28
CA GLY A 154 5.08 -0.03 -3.89
C GLY A 154 4.62 -1.44 -3.60
N MET A 155 4.95 -1.92 -2.41
CA MET A 155 4.41 -3.15 -1.84
C MET A 155 3.76 -2.82 -0.49
N ARG A 156 2.51 -3.25 -0.34
CA ARG A 156 1.76 -3.18 0.91
C ARG A 156 1.29 -4.56 1.30
N LEU A 157 1.52 -4.93 2.56
CA LEU A 157 0.96 -6.12 3.18
C LEU A 157 -0.01 -5.70 4.27
N SER A 158 -1.19 -6.30 4.26
CA SER A 158 -2.22 -6.09 5.28
C SER A 158 -2.68 -7.43 5.84
N THR A 159 -3.19 -7.45 7.07
CA THR A 159 -3.62 -8.72 7.71
C THR A 159 -4.73 -9.38 6.90
N PHE A 160 -4.58 -10.67 6.56
CA PHE A 160 -5.64 -11.39 5.88
C PHE A 160 -6.67 -11.93 6.89
N THR A 161 -7.82 -11.28 7.00
CA THR A 161 -8.95 -11.83 7.75
C THR A 161 -9.77 -12.69 6.80
N GLY A 162 -9.46 -13.99 6.72
CA GLY A 162 -10.27 -14.95 5.97
C GLY A 162 -11.71 -14.90 6.47
N SER A 163 -12.66 -14.61 5.59
CA SER A 163 -14.08 -14.63 5.95
C SER A 163 -14.49 -16.07 6.29
N VAL A 164 -14.49 -16.43 7.57
CA VAL A 164 -15.21 -17.63 8.02
C VAL A 164 -16.69 -17.32 7.86
N ASN A 165 -17.29 -17.78 6.76
CA ASN A 165 -18.73 -17.74 6.57
C ASN A 165 -19.40 -18.75 7.53
N THR A 166 -19.54 -18.37 8.80
CA THR A 166 -20.33 -19.10 9.80
C THR A 166 -21.83 -18.80 9.63
N GLN A 167 -22.36 -18.91 8.42
CA GLN A 167 -23.79 -18.77 8.09
C GLN A 167 -24.12 -19.68 6.88
N LYS A 168 -23.83 -20.97 6.98
CA LYS A 168 -24.44 -21.98 6.10
C LYS A 168 -24.46 -23.37 6.75
N ASP A 169 -25.02 -23.44 7.95
CA ASP A 169 -25.47 -24.71 8.57
C ASP A 169 -26.62 -24.39 9.53
N LYS A 170 -27.74 -23.92 8.96
CA LYS A 170 -29.09 -24.11 9.49
C LYS A 170 -30.05 -24.14 8.31
N GLN A 171 -30.20 -25.32 7.74
CA GLN A 171 -31.45 -25.72 7.10
C GLN A 171 -31.85 -27.07 7.69
#